data_AF-A0A972NC97-F1
#
_entry.id   AF-A0A972NC97-F1
#
_cell.length_a   1.000
_cell.length_b   1.000
_cell.length_c   1.000
_cell.angle_alpha   90.00
_cell.angle_beta   90.00
_cell.angle_gamma   90.00
#
_symmetry.space_group_name_H-M   'P 1'
#
loop_
_entity.id
_entity.type
_entity.pdbx_description
1 polymer ?
#
loop_
_entity_poly.entity_id
_entity_poly.type
_entity_poly.pdbx_seq_one_letter_code
_entity_poly.pdbx_strand_id
1 'polypeptide(L)'
;MRKRGMTHPNFFINFKYYPLTELIKALLLVFFFHWGLYFVGKTYGLPVYPKTEYETTLVYALAGFVVVSWLLGERKRFFLVIAYFVTFQILIFALVSGDYALIPRTLTPLLFTYLPLFLFKSPAEFHKELVERRQREILKELERSKSLLEDYQKRLNRLREEYSALSEEKAELEKLLRESKAENLERLVKQKEDKLREYERRIEELEKTLGKIKENNRQLWELLEESTLEGGDEKKLRRQLAQTRKELKKSKKELLECREKLKNLREELRRSGELLEELEKESDLCREERQKLLRKLEVKENELRKLAALLDRELVEFLNLLFERIRFSPRALVDFAELDPQSQKHLLKFLRKLERAPEGAFLEPLELAKGKVYKARFSGGRVYLTREGEYFVVEGILKGEDSKAKDRFIRERFT
;
A
#
# COMPACT_ATOMS: atom_id res chain seq x y z
N MET A 1 -41.53 0.06 35.40
CA MET A 1 -41.39 1.43 35.95
C MET A 1 -39.92 1.72 36.26
N ARG A 2 -39.21 2.47 35.42
CA ARG A 2 -37.81 2.85 35.65
C ARG A 2 -37.76 4.16 36.44
N LYS A 3 -37.21 4.13 37.66
CA LYS A 3 -36.86 5.32 38.45
C LYS A 3 -35.92 6.19 37.61
N ARG A 4 -36.41 7.33 37.13
CA ARG A 4 -35.55 8.41 36.60
C ARG A 4 -34.80 8.98 37.80
N GLY A 5 -33.52 8.63 37.93
CA GLY A 5 -32.62 9.38 38.80
C GLY A 5 -32.58 10.81 38.31
N MET A 6 -33.21 11.72 39.05
CA MET A 6 -32.92 13.15 38.96
C MET A 6 -31.48 13.32 39.39
N THR A 7 -30.56 13.42 38.43
CA THR A 7 -29.24 14.00 38.72
C THR A 7 -29.48 15.48 38.95
N HIS A 8 -29.33 15.90 40.21
CA HIS A 8 -29.31 17.31 40.56
C HIS A 8 -28.22 17.99 39.71
N PRO A 9 -28.52 19.09 38.99
CA PRO A 9 -27.47 19.95 38.50
C PRO A 9 -26.67 20.41 39.72
N ASN A 10 -25.37 20.10 39.75
CA ASN A 10 -24.45 20.63 40.74
C ASN A 10 -24.37 22.14 40.55
N PHE A 11 -25.34 22.87 41.12
CA PHE A 11 -25.35 24.33 41.26
C PHE A 11 -24.43 24.80 42.39
N PHE A 12 -23.55 23.95 42.90
CA PHE A 12 -22.55 24.35 43.88
C PHE A 12 -21.38 25.02 43.14
N ILE A 13 -21.42 26.35 43.12
CA ILE A 13 -20.29 27.18 42.67
C ILE A 13 -19.09 26.85 43.54
N ASN A 14 -18.02 26.39 42.91
CA ASN A 14 -16.76 26.15 43.59
C ASN A 14 -16.04 27.50 43.77
N PHE A 15 -16.37 28.22 44.84
CA PHE A 15 -15.78 29.52 45.19
C PHE A 15 -14.25 29.47 45.36
N LYS A 16 -13.66 28.27 45.45
CA LYS A 16 -12.22 28.04 45.55
C LYS A 16 -11.39 28.75 44.47
N TYR A 17 -11.98 29.03 43.31
CA TYR A 17 -11.26 29.60 42.16
C TYR A 17 -11.59 31.06 41.85
N TYR A 18 -12.60 31.64 42.49
CA TYR A 18 -12.91 33.05 42.25
C TYR A 18 -11.93 33.94 43.02
N PRO A 19 -11.41 35.03 42.43
CA PRO A 19 -10.62 35.99 43.19
C PRO A 19 -11.47 36.59 44.31
N LEU A 20 -11.25 36.11 45.54
CA LEU A 20 -11.92 36.57 46.76
C LEU A 20 -11.84 38.10 46.89
N THR A 21 -10.77 38.69 46.37
CA THR A 21 -10.55 40.13 46.28
C THR A 21 -11.62 40.86 45.47
N GLU A 22 -12.06 40.32 44.34
CA GLU A 22 -13.09 40.96 43.51
C GLU A 22 -14.48 40.86 44.15
N LEU A 23 -14.74 39.75 44.84
CA LEU A 23 -15.97 39.55 45.62
C LEU A 23 -16.04 40.59 46.75
N ILE A 24 -14.95 40.70 47.51
CA ILE A 24 -14.84 41.62 48.64
C ILE A 24 -14.93 43.08 48.15
N LYS A 25 -14.28 43.45 47.04
CA LYS A 25 -14.39 44.79 46.45
C LYS A 25 -15.83 45.13 46.05
N ALA A 26 -16.54 44.21 45.39
CA ALA A 26 -17.92 44.43 44.97
C ALA A 26 -18.85 44.64 46.18
N LEU A 27 -18.73 43.78 47.21
CA LEU A 27 -19.52 43.88 48.43
C LEU A 27 -19.19 45.13 49.25
N LEU A 28 -17.91 45.51 49.34
CA LEU A 28 -17.49 46.76 49.97
C LEU A 28 -18.06 47.97 49.25
N LEU A 29 -18.02 48.00 47.90
CA LEU A 29 -18.62 49.10 47.13
C LEU A 29 -20.12 49.23 47.39
N VAL A 30 -20.85 48.10 47.40
CA VAL A 30 -22.28 48.07 47.73
C VAL A 30 -22.49 48.65 49.14
N PHE A 31 -21.73 48.19 50.13
CA PHE A 31 -21.82 48.69 51.50
C PHE A 31 -21.57 50.21 51.59
N PHE A 32 -20.48 50.70 51.00
CA PHE A 32 -20.14 52.13 51.05
C PHE A 32 -21.15 53.00 50.31
N PHE A 33 -21.73 52.52 49.20
CA PHE A 33 -22.79 53.26 48.51
C PHE A 33 -24.07 53.34 49.32
N HIS A 34 -24.50 52.25 49.94
CA HIS A 34 -25.67 52.27 50.83
C HIS A 34 -25.45 53.18 52.04
N TRP A 35 -24.26 53.12 52.65
CA TRP A 35 -23.90 53.98 53.77
C TRP A 35 -23.86 55.47 53.37
N GLY A 36 -23.28 55.79 52.21
CA GLY A 36 -23.24 57.14 51.66
C GLY A 36 -24.63 57.70 51.35
N LEU A 37 -25.50 56.89 50.73
CA LEU A 37 -26.88 57.29 50.44
C LEU A 37 -27.69 57.52 51.72
N TYR A 38 -27.52 56.68 52.74
CA TYR A 38 -28.12 56.91 54.06
C TYR A 38 -27.68 58.25 54.65
N PHE A 39 -26.38 58.53 54.65
CA PHE A 39 -25.84 59.76 55.22
C PHE A 39 -26.30 61.01 54.45
N VAL A 40 -26.26 60.97 53.11
CA VAL A 40 -26.72 62.08 52.26
C VAL A 40 -28.22 62.30 52.40
N GLY A 41 -29.03 61.23 52.39
CA GLY A 41 -30.47 61.32 52.58
C GLY A 41 -30.86 61.90 53.94
N LYS A 42 -30.13 61.52 55.00
CA LYS A 42 -30.35 62.05 56.35
C LYS A 42 -29.88 63.50 56.51
N THR A 43 -28.72 63.84 55.98
CA THR A 43 -28.09 65.17 56.17
C THR A 43 -28.79 66.26 55.35
N TYR A 44 -29.19 65.95 54.13
CA TYR A 44 -29.78 66.91 53.19
C TYR A 44 -31.29 66.75 53.02
N GLY A 45 -31.92 65.82 53.75
CA GLY A 45 -33.37 65.58 53.67
C GLY A 45 -33.87 65.00 52.34
N LEU A 46 -32.95 64.57 51.47
CA LEU A 46 -33.25 64.07 50.13
C LEU A 46 -33.95 62.69 50.19
N PRO A 47 -34.95 62.41 49.34
CA PRO A 47 -35.65 61.13 49.31
C PRO A 47 -34.86 60.04 48.56
N VAL A 48 -33.57 59.89 48.86
CA VAL A 48 -32.64 58.98 48.17
C VAL A 48 -32.37 57.68 48.92
N TYR A 49 -32.95 57.52 50.12
CA TYR A 49 -32.81 56.35 50.96
C TYR A 49 -34.09 56.08 51.77
N PRO A 50 -34.37 54.84 52.18
CA PRO A 50 -35.48 54.50 53.06
C PRO A 50 -35.56 55.35 54.33
N LYS A 51 -36.78 55.76 54.69
CA LYS A 51 -37.07 56.49 55.94
C LYS A 51 -37.72 55.59 56.99
N THR A 52 -38.44 54.55 56.57
CA THR A 52 -39.13 53.63 57.45
C THR A 52 -38.40 52.29 57.58
N GLU A 53 -38.63 51.59 58.68
CA GLU A 53 -38.08 50.23 58.89
C GLU A 53 -38.57 49.26 57.81
N TYR A 54 -39.82 49.41 57.37
CA TYR A 54 -40.41 48.64 56.29
C TYR A 54 -39.66 48.86 54.96
N GLU A 55 -39.47 50.12 54.55
CA GLU A 55 -38.74 50.46 53.32
C GLU A 55 -37.28 49.96 53.37
N THR A 56 -36.66 50.02 54.55
CA THR A 56 -35.29 49.54 54.78
C THR A 56 -35.19 48.03 54.58
N THR A 57 -36.15 47.29 55.17
CA THR A 57 -36.25 45.83 55.01
C THR A 57 -36.47 45.44 53.55
N LEU A 58 -37.34 46.17 52.85
CA LEU A 58 -37.61 45.96 51.43
C LEU A 58 -36.35 46.16 50.57
N VAL A 59 -35.62 47.26 50.78
CA VAL A 59 -34.37 47.54 50.04
C VAL A 59 -33.32 46.47 50.30
N TYR A 60 -33.11 46.04 51.55
CA TYR A 60 -32.15 44.99 51.83
C TYR A 60 -32.56 43.62 51.29
N ALA A 61 -33.85 43.27 51.32
CA ALA A 61 -34.34 42.03 50.73
C ALA A 61 -34.12 42.00 49.21
N LEU A 62 -34.46 43.09 48.52
CA LEU A 62 -34.27 43.22 47.08
C LEU A 62 -32.78 43.28 46.71
N ALA A 63 -31.97 44.06 47.43
CA ALA A 63 -30.53 44.15 47.21
C ALA A 63 -29.84 42.80 47.48
N GLY A 64 -30.23 42.11 48.54
CA GLY A 64 -29.74 40.76 48.86
C GLY A 64 -30.09 39.76 47.76
N PHE A 65 -31.34 39.78 47.27
CA PHE A 65 -31.76 38.93 46.15
C PHE A 65 -30.92 39.19 44.90
N VAL A 66 -30.65 40.46 44.60
CA VAL A 66 -29.83 40.89 43.45
C VAL A 66 -28.37 40.45 43.61
N VAL A 67 -27.79 40.58 44.80
CA VAL A 67 -26.43 40.12 45.11
C VAL A 67 -26.33 38.60 44.98
N VAL A 68 -27.27 37.84 45.56
CA VAL A 68 -27.33 36.38 45.44
C VAL A 68 -27.48 35.96 43.99
N SER A 69 -28.31 36.67 43.23
CA SER A 69 -28.52 36.42 41.81
C SER A 69 -27.28 36.71 40.98
N TRP A 70 -26.53 37.76 41.31
CA TRP A 70 -25.23 38.04 40.72
C TRP A 70 -24.22 36.95 41.06
N LEU A 71 -24.15 36.50 42.32
CA LEU A 71 -23.24 35.40 42.72
C LEU A 71 -23.48 34.13 41.90
N LEU A 72 -24.75 33.82 41.64
CA LEU A 72 -25.17 32.57 41.00
C LEU A 72 -25.23 32.61 39.47
N GLY A 73 -25.33 33.80 38.87
CA GLY A 73 -25.72 33.95 37.47
C GLY A 73 -24.76 34.75 36.60
N GLU A 74 -24.93 34.65 35.28
CA GLU A 74 -24.22 35.50 34.31
C GLU A 74 -24.77 36.93 34.34
N ARG A 75 -23.88 37.93 34.37
CA ARG A 75 -24.23 39.34 34.48
C ARG A 75 -25.19 39.83 33.38
N LYS A 76 -24.98 39.40 32.13
CA LYS A 76 -25.74 39.92 30.97
C LYS A 76 -27.11 39.29 30.76
N ARG A 77 -27.39 38.12 31.34
CA ARG A 77 -28.65 37.38 31.09
C ARG A 77 -29.49 37.24 32.34
N PHE A 78 -28.88 36.84 33.44
CA PHE A 78 -29.63 36.53 34.66
C PHE A 78 -29.80 37.77 35.53
N PHE A 79 -28.72 38.51 35.76
CA PHE A 79 -28.74 39.70 36.59
C PHE A 79 -29.59 40.84 35.99
N LEU A 80 -29.49 41.11 34.68
CA LEU A 80 -30.32 42.15 34.03
C LEU A 80 -31.82 41.85 34.11
N VAL A 81 -32.21 40.59 33.93
CA VAL A 81 -33.61 40.15 34.05
C VAL A 81 -34.11 40.34 35.48
N ILE A 82 -33.28 40.01 36.47
CA ILE A 82 -33.65 40.16 37.88
C ILE A 82 -33.69 41.64 38.29
N ALA A 83 -32.74 42.45 37.87
CA ALA A 83 -32.77 43.90 38.07
C ALA A 83 -34.03 44.53 37.44
N TYR A 84 -34.44 44.05 36.26
CA TYR A 84 -35.69 44.46 35.62
C TYR A 84 -36.92 44.06 36.45
N PHE A 85 -37.03 42.80 36.88
CA PHE A 85 -38.14 42.34 37.71
C PHE A 85 -38.24 43.10 39.04
N VAL A 86 -37.12 43.32 39.73
CA VAL A 86 -37.06 44.07 40.98
C VAL A 86 -37.50 45.53 40.77
N THR A 87 -37.02 46.17 39.71
CA THR A 87 -37.42 47.55 39.37
C THR A 87 -38.92 47.63 39.08
N PHE A 88 -39.46 46.66 38.34
CA PHE A 88 -40.89 46.61 38.02
C PHE A 88 -41.76 46.37 39.26
N GLN A 89 -41.31 45.52 40.20
CA GLN A 89 -41.99 45.30 41.48
C GLN A 89 -42.12 46.59 42.31
N ILE A 90 -41.08 47.42 42.34
CA ILE A 90 -41.11 48.71 43.05
C ILE A 90 -42.13 49.66 42.43
N LEU A 91 -42.18 49.72 41.09
CA LEU A 91 -43.15 50.55 40.38
C LEU A 91 -44.59 50.09 40.64
N ILE A 92 -44.87 48.79 40.60
CA ILE A 92 -46.19 48.24 40.94
C ILE A 92 -46.53 48.57 42.39
N PHE A 93 -45.61 48.35 43.31
CA PHE A 93 -45.88 48.54 44.73
C PHE A 93 -46.11 50.02 45.07
N ALA A 94 -45.39 50.95 44.43
CA ALA A 94 -45.66 52.39 44.53
C ALA A 94 -47.04 52.76 43.97
N LEU A 95 -47.45 52.16 42.84
CA LEU A 95 -48.76 52.39 42.23
C LEU A 95 -49.91 51.87 43.12
N VAL A 96 -49.76 50.67 43.67
CA VAL A 96 -50.77 50.04 44.55
C VAL A 96 -50.89 50.78 45.88
N SER A 97 -49.77 51.24 46.43
CA SER A 97 -49.74 51.93 47.72
C SER A 97 -50.10 53.42 47.63
N GLY A 98 -50.15 53.99 46.42
CA GLY A 98 -50.39 55.42 46.19
C GLY A 98 -49.25 56.34 46.65
N ASP A 99 -48.11 55.78 47.11
CA ASP A 99 -46.93 56.54 47.56
C ASP A 99 -45.83 56.52 46.49
N TYR A 100 -45.82 57.55 45.64
CA TYR A 100 -44.80 57.71 44.61
C TYR A 100 -43.44 58.15 45.17
N ALA A 101 -43.36 58.67 46.41
CA ALA A 101 -42.08 58.99 47.04
C ALA A 101 -41.30 57.73 47.41
N LEU A 102 -41.94 56.55 47.39
CA LEU A 102 -41.28 55.27 47.51
C LEU A 102 -40.28 54.99 46.39
N ILE A 103 -40.57 55.44 45.16
CA ILE A 103 -39.74 55.17 43.98
C ILE A 103 -38.32 55.72 44.19
N PRO A 104 -38.10 57.03 44.44
CA PRO A 104 -36.74 57.54 44.65
C PRO A 104 -36.10 56.99 45.93
N ARG A 105 -36.87 56.65 46.97
CA ARG A 105 -36.32 56.09 48.23
C ARG A 105 -35.81 54.66 48.10
N THR A 106 -36.43 53.85 47.24
CA THR A 106 -36.12 52.41 47.11
C THR A 106 -35.33 52.10 45.84
N LEU A 107 -35.62 52.79 44.74
CA LEU A 107 -34.94 52.56 43.46
C LEU A 107 -33.52 53.13 43.48
N THR A 108 -33.29 54.31 44.07
CA THR A 108 -31.95 54.91 44.16
C THR A 108 -30.92 53.97 44.82
N PRO A 109 -31.16 53.43 46.04
CA PRO A 109 -30.20 52.51 46.65
C PRO A 109 -30.03 51.20 45.88
N LEU A 110 -31.06 50.74 45.16
CA LEU A 110 -30.95 49.56 44.30
C LEU A 110 -30.14 49.83 43.02
N LEU A 111 -30.27 51.00 42.39
CA LEU A 111 -29.43 51.41 41.27
C LEU A 111 -27.95 51.44 41.67
N PHE A 112 -27.65 51.96 42.86
CA PHE A 112 -26.30 51.95 43.43
C PHE A 112 -25.83 50.56 43.88
N THR A 113 -26.76 49.59 44.04
CA THR A 113 -26.42 48.17 44.20
C THR A 113 -26.11 47.52 42.86
N TYR A 114 -26.85 47.89 41.80
CA TYR A 114 -26.63 47.35 40.46
C TYR A 114 -25.28 47.76 39.88
N LEU A 115 -24.86 49.00 40.14
CA LEU A 115 -23.66 49.57 39.52
C LEU A 115 -22.37 48.77 39.85
N PRO A 116 -22.01 48.48 41.12
CA PRO A 116 -20.89 47.60 41.44
C PRO A 116 -21.03 46.21 40.81
N LEU A 117 -22.19 45.58 40.97
CA LEU A 117 -22.42 44.21 40.49
C LEU A 117 -22.37 44.11 38.96
N PHE A 118 -22.69 45.19 38.26
CA PHE A 118 -22.50 45.26 36.82
C PHE A 118 -21.04 45.48 36.42
N LEU A 119 -20.24 46.20 37.22
CA LEU A 119 -18.83 46.44 36.92
C LEU A 119 -17.97 45.17 37.14
N PHE A 120 -18.29 44.37 38.16
CA PHE A 120 -17.55 43.16 38.48
C PHE A 120 -18.15 41.90 37.81
N LYS A 121 -17.28 41.00 37.35
CA LYS A 121 -17.69 39.67 36.84
C LYS A 121 -18.22 38.83 37.99
N SER A 122 -19.31 38.11 37.78
CA SER A 122 -19.77 37.19 38.83
C SER A 122 -18.83 36.00 39.04
N PRO A 123 -18.85 35.38 40.22
CA PRO A 123 -18.17 34.11 40.47
C PRO A 123 -18.53 33.01 39.46
N ALA A 124 -19.80 32.89 39.11
CA ALA A 124 -20.26 31.95 38.10
C ALA A 124 -19.67 32.24 36.71
N GLU A 125 -19.69 33.51 36.27
CA GLU A 125 -19.15 33.93 34.97
C GLU A 125 -17.63 33.70 34.90
N PHE A 126 -16.90 34.01 35.97
CA PHE A 126 -15.47 33.78 36.04
C PHE A 126 -15.11 32.28 36.01
N HIS A 127 -15.83 31.45 36.77
CA HIS A 127 -15.59 30.01 36.77
C HIS A 127 -15.83 29.41 35.38
N LYS A 128 -16.92 29.81 34.71
CA LYS A 128 -17.21 29.39 33.34
C LYS A 128 -16.12 29.82 32.36
N GLU A 129 -15.69 31.09 32.39
CA GLU A 129 -14.60 31.56 31.55
C GLU A 129 -13.29 30.80 31.80
N LEU A 130 -12.98 30.47 33.07
CA LEU A 130 -11.80 29.70 33.44
C LEU A 130 -11.83 28.29 32.84
N VAL A 131 -12.97 27.60 32.96
CA VAL A 131 -13.18 26.28 32.37
C VAL A 131 -13.06 26.35 30.84
N GLU A 132 -13.69 27.33 30.20
CA GLU A 132 -13.59 27.53 28.74
C GLU A 132 -12.17 27.87 28.28
N ARG A 133 -11.38 28.59 29.08
CA ARG A 133 -9.96 28.88 28.77
C ARG A 133 -9.13 27.61 28.87
N ARG A 134 -9.27 26.84 29.95
CA ARG A 134 -8.57 25.55 30.12
C ARG A 134 -8.90 24.58 28.98
N GLN A 135 -10.18 24.45 28.62
CA GLN A 135 -10.60 23.62 27.48
C GLN A 135 -9.94 24.09 26.17
N ARG A 136 -9.88 25.40 25.92
CA ARG A 136 -9.21 25.94 24.72
C ARG A 136 -7.71 25.67 24.71
N GLU A 137 -7.04 25.75 25.86
CA GLU A 137 -5.62 25.41 25.99
C GLU A 137 -5.37 23.93 25.72
N ILE A 138 -6.15 23.04 26.34
CA ILE A 138 -6.08 21.59 26.12
C ILE A 138 -6.32 21.25 24.65
N LEU A 139 -7.32 21.86 24.00
CA LEU A 139 -7.59 21.65 22.58
C LEU A 139 -6.42 22.08 21.68
N LYS A 140 -5.78 23.21 21.99
CA LYS A 140 -4.58 23.66 21.27
C LYS A 140 -3.41 22.69 21.45
N GLU A 141 -3.22 22.14 22.65
CA GLU A 141 -2.18 21.14 22.92
C GLU A 141 -2.45 19.82 22.19
N LEU A 142 -3.70 19.36 22.16
CA LEU A 142 -4.12 18.19 21.39
C LEU A 142 -3.85 18.37 19.89
N GLU A 143 -4.15 19.54 19.34
CA GLU A 143 -3.90 19.84 17.92
C GLU A 143 -2.40 19.84 17.59
N ARG A 144 -1.58 20.46 18.45
CA ARG A 144 -0.11 20.39 18.33
C ARG A 144 0.42 18.97 18.47
N SER A 145 -0.14 18.19 19.38
CA SER A 145 0.29 16.81 19.55
C SER A 145 -0.11 15.93 18.37
N LYS A 146 -1.23 16.22 17.71
CA LYS A 146 -1.65 15.53 16.48
C LYS A 146 -0.67 15.79 15.33
N SER A 147 -0.28 17.05 15.09
CA SER A 147 0.70 17.36 14.05
C SER A 147 2.06 16.71 14.33
N LEU A 148 2.51 16.75 15.59
CA LEU A 148 3.73 16.05 16.00
C LEU A 148 3.62 14.54 15.74
N LEU A 149 2.52 13.89 16.11
CA LEU A 149 2.33 12.46 15.84
C LEU A 149 2.44 12.14 14.35
N GLU A 150 1.80 12.93 13.48
CA GLU A 150 1.87 12.75 12.03
C GLU A 150 3.31 12.88 11.50
N ASP A 151 4.07 13.86 11.98
CA ASP A 151 5.46 14.08 11.56
C ASP A 151 6.41 12.97 12.03
N TYR A 152 6.31 12.56 13.30
CA TYR A 152 7.10 11.44 13.83
C TYR A 152 6.76 10.13 13.12
N GLN A 153 5.49 9.91 12.77
CA GLN A 153 5.04 8.72 12.07
C GLN A 153 5.53 8.69 10.62
N LYS A 154 5.55 9.83 9.91
CA LYS A 154 6.19 9.96 8.59
C LYS A 154 7.69 9.68 8.67
N ARG A 155 8.39 10.23 9.68
CA ARG A 155 9.83 10.02 9.86
C ARG A 155 10.16 8.56 10.14
N LEU A 156 9.35 7.89 10.95
CA LEU A 156 9.49 6.47 11.25
C LEU A 156 9.26 5.59 10.01
N ASN A 157 8.27 5.91 9.19
CA ASN A 157 8.03 5.18 7.94
C ASN A 157 9.22 5.31 6.97
N ARG A 158 9.77 6.53 6.80
CA ARG A 158 10.97 6.75 5.96
C ARG A 158 12.17 5.93 6.45
N LEU A 159 12.42 5.93 7.76
CA LEU A 159 13.51 5.14 8.34
C LEU A 159 13.31 3.64 8.16
N ARG A 160 12.06 3.16 8.21
CA ARG A 160 11.74 1.75 7.93
C ARG A 160 11.97 1.39 6.47
N GLU A 161 11.63 2.28 5.53
CA GLU A 161 11.90 2.11 4.10
C GLU A 161 13.40 2.08 3.80
N GLU A 162 14.17 3.02 4.37
CA GLU A 162 15.64 3.03 4.29
C GLU A 162 16.24 1.76 4.89
N TYR A 163 15.73 1.31 6.04
CA TYR A 163 16.14 0.08 6.69
C TYR A 163 15.88 -1.15 5.80
N SER A 164 14.69 -1.27 5.20
CA SER A 164 14.37 -2.40 4.32
C SER A 164 15.25 -2.43 3.07
N ALA A 165 15.46 -1.27 2.42
CA ALA A 165 16.32 -1.18 1.24
C ALA A 165 17.77 -1.57 1.57
N LEU A 166 18.30 -1.07 2.70
CA LEU A 166 19.65 -1.42 3.16
C LEU A 166 19.77 -2.90 3.54
N SER A 167 18.70 -3.49 4.08
CA SER A 167 18.65 -4.93 4.41
C SER A 167 18.66 -5.80 3.16
N GLU A 168 17.97 -5.39 2.09
CA GLU A 168 17.98 -6.07 0.80
C GLU A 168 19.36 -5.98 0.14
N GLU A 169 19.96 -4.79 0.07
CA GLU A 169 21.33 -4.60 -0.43
C GLU A 169 22.35 -5.47 0.33
N LYS A 170 22.20 -5.57 1.66
CA LYS A 170 23.06 -6.43 2.48
C LYS A 170 22.88 -7.91 2.10
N ALA A 171 21.65 -8.37 1.92
CA ALA A 171 21.36 -9.76 1.56
C ALA A 171 21.94 -10.13 0.17
N GLU A 172 21.93 -9.21 -0.78
CA GLU A 172 22.60 -9.39 -2.08
C GLU A 172 24.12 -9.49 -1.93
N LEU A 173 24.73 -8.60 -1.13
CA LEU A 173 26.16 -8.65 -0.85
C LEU A 173 26.58 -9.94 -0.12
N GLU A 174 25.76 -10.46 0.79
CA GLU A 174 25.99 -11.75 1.45
C GLU A 174 25.97 -12.91 0.45
N LYS A 175 25.08 -12.90 -0.55
CA LYS A 175 25.07 -13.91 -1.62
C LYS A 175 26.37 -13.86 -2.44
N LEU A 176 26.78 -12.68 -2.86
CA LEU A 176 28.03 -12.47 -3.62
C LEU A 176 29.28 -12.83 -2.81
N LEU A 177 29.26 -12.61 -1.50
CA LEU A 177 30.33 -13.02 -0.59
C LEU A 177 30.46 -14.55 -0.51
N ARG A 178 29.34 -15.28 -0.48
CA ARG A 178 29.34 -16.76 -0.48
C ARG A 178 29.98 -17.34 -1.75
N GLU A 179 29.81 -16.66 -2.89
CA GLU A 179 30.34 -17.08 -4.19
C GLU A 179 31.83 -16.73 -4.37
N SER A 180 32.27 -15.56 -3.94
CA SER A 180 33.63 -15.04 -4.21
C SER A 180 34.62 -15.12 -3.05
N LYS A 181 34.15 -15.24 -1.79
CA LYS A 181 34.96 -15.22 -0.56
C LYS A 181 35.99 -14.07 -0.48
N ALA A 182 35.67 -12.92 -1.07
CA ALA A 182 36.57 -11.77 -1.07
C ALA A 182 36.51 -10.98 0.26
N GLU A 183 37.67 -10.71 0.86
CA GLU A 183 37.81 -9.99 2.14
C GLU A 183 37.23 -8.56 2.10
N ASN A 184 37.28 -7.90 0.94
CA ASN A 184 36.70 -6.57 0.74
C ASN A 184 35.16 -6.57 0.84
N LEU A 185 34.50 -7.64 0.38
CA LEU A 185 33.05 -7.79 0.48
C LEU A 185 32.63 -8.05 1.93
N GLU A 186 33.43 -8.80 2.68
CA GLU A 186 33.19 -9.06 4.11
C GLU A 186 33.21 -7.78 4.94
N ARG A 187 34.17 -6.88 4.66
CA ARG A 187 34.21 -5.55 5.29
C ARG A 187 32.98 -4.70 4.94
N LEU A 188 32.50 -4.78 3.70
CA LEU A 188 31.33 -4.04 3.23
C LEU A 188 30.03 -4.54 3.87
N VAL A 189 29.86 -5.86 3.97
CA VAL A 189 28.72 -6.49 4.68
C VAL A 189 28.71 -6.03 6.14
N LYS A 190 29.86 -6.06 6.82
CA LYS A 190 29.97 -5.61 8.22
C LYS A 190 29.63 -4.13 8.41
N GLN A 191 30.08 -3.25 7.50
CA GLN A 191 29.69 -1.83 7.54
C GLN A 191 28.18 -1.63 7.35
N LYS A 192 27.54 -2.43 6.49
CA LYS A 192 26.09 -2.39 6.28
C LYS A 192 25.33 -2.94 7.50
N GLU A 193 25.83 -3.98 8.16
CA GLU A 193 25.30 -4.47 9.43
C GLU A 193 25.33 -3.42 10.54
N ASP A 194 26.46 -2.74 10.70
CA ASP A 194 26.60 -1.71 11.73
C ASP A 194 25.62 -0.54 11.48
N LYS A 195 25.43 -0.15 10.21
CA LYS A 195 24.40 0.84 9.83
C LYS A 195 22.98 0.36 10.08
N LEU A 196 22.66 -0.91 9.80
CA LEU A 196 21.35 -1.49 10.10
C LEU A 196 21.07 -1.45 11.62
N ARG A 197 22.06 -1.80 12.45
CA ARG A 197 21.95 -1.70 13.92
C ARG A 197 21.74 -0.26 14.39
N GLU A 198 22.37 0.72 13.74
CA GLU A 198 22.12 2.14 14.04
C GLU A 198 20.67 2.53 13.71
N TYR A 199 20.16 2.11 12.55
CA TYR A 199 18.78 2.33 12.15
C TYR A 199 17.77 1.64 13.09
N GLU A 200 18.03 0.40 13.52
CA GLU A 200 17.19 -0.30 14.51
C GLU A 200 17.07 0.50 15.81
N ARG A 201 18.19 0.94 16.38
CA ARG A 201 18.19 1.78 17.60
C ARG A 201 17.36 3.05 17.40
N ARG A 202 17.53 3.70 16.24
CA ARG A 202 16.84 4.96 15.93
C ARG A 202 15.33 4.74 15.74
N ILE A 203 14.92 3.63 15.15
CA ILE A 203 13.51 3.23 15.04
C ILE A 203 12.95 2.96 16.43
N GLU A 204 13.63 2.20 17.29
CA GLU A 204 13.18 1.93 18.66
C GLU A 204 13.02 3.21 19.50
N GLU A 205 13.97 4.15 19.39
CA GLU A 205 13.88 5.45 20.05
C GLU A 205 12.66 6.24 19.57
N LEU A 206 12.41 6.28 18.26
CA LEU A 206 11.24 6.95 17.70
C LEU A 206 9.94 6.28 18.12
N GLU A 207 9.89 4.95 18.20
CA GLU A 207 8.72 4.22 18.71
C GLU A 207 8.44 4.54 20.18
N LYS A 208 9.48 4.60 21.02
CA LYS A 208 9.37 5.03 22.42
C LYS A 208 8.85 6.46 22.54
N THR A 209 9.35 7.39 21.73
CA THR A 209 8.87 8.79 21.73
C THR A 209 7.41 8.89 21.27
N LEU A 210 7.03 8.17 20.21
CA LEU A 210 5.64 8.07 19.77
C LEU A 210 4.72 7.48 20.86
N GLY A 211 5.19 6.47 21.58
CA GLY A 211 4.48 5.90 22.72
C GLY A 211 4.20 6.94 23.81
N LYS A 212 5.21 7.72 24.19
CA LYS A 212 5.06 8.81 25.17
C LYS A 212 4.09 9.89 24.70
N ILE A 213 4.17 10.31 23.44
CA ILE A 213 3.27 11.34 22.87
C ILE A 213 1.82 10.82 22.85
N LYS A 214 1.60 9.55 22.52
CA LYS A 214 0.26 8.93 22.57
C LYS A 214 -0.31 8.89 23.99
N GLU A 215 0.52 8.57 24.97
CA GLU A 215 0.08 8.56 26.38
C GLU A 215 -0.24 9.96 26.88
N ASN A 216 0.59 10.96 26.59
CA ASN A 216 0.30 12.36 26.92
C ASN A 216 -1.00 12.83 26.25
N ASN A 217 -1.23 12.46 24.99
CA ASN A 217 -2.49 12.75 24.31
C ASN A 217 -3.69 12.14 25.02
N ARG A 218 -3.58 10.89 25.49
CA ARG A 218 -4.63 10.23 26.25
C ARG A 218 -4.95 10.99 27.54
N GLN A 219 -3.93 11.43 28.28
CA GLN A 219 -4.10 12.22 29.49
C GLN A 219 -4.78 13.57 29.20
N LEU A 220 -4.41 14.25 28.11
CA LEU A 220 -5.07 15.49 27.68
C LEU A 220 -6.56 15.27 27.34
N TRP A 221 -6.90 14.14 26.72
CA TRP A 221 -8.31 13.78 26.49
C TRP A 221 -9.07 13.51 27.79
N GLU A 222 -8.45 12.80 28.74
CA GLU A 222 -9.04 12.56 30.07
C GLU A 222 -9.31 13.90 30.80
N LEU A 223 -8.35 14.83 30.78
CA LEU A 223 -8.52 16.19 31.34
C LEU A 223 -9.60 17.01 30.61
N LEU A 224 -9.74 16.83 29.28
CA LEU A 224 -10.80 17.47 28.52
C LEU A 224 -12.18 16.90 28.91
N GLU A 225 -12.29 15.60 29.09
CA GLU A 225 -13.51 14.95 29.58
C GLU A 225 -13.88 15.42 30.99
N GLU A 226 -12.91 15.49 31.90
CA GLU A 226 -13.12 16.02 33.25
C GLU A 226 -13.58 17.48 33.24
N SER A 227 -12.88 18.35 32.51
CA SER A 227 -13.22 19.78 32.44
C SER A 227 -14.54 20.05 31.72
N THR A 228 -14.99 19.16 30.83
CA THR A 228 -16.30 19.27 30.18
C THR A 228 -17.44 18.73 31.05
N LEU A 229 -17.16 17.76 31.92
CA LEU A 229 -18.09 17.31 32.98
C LEU A 229 -18.29 18.41 34.04
N GLU A 230 -17.24 19.13 34.42
CA GLU A 230 -17.33 20.29 35.34
C GLU A 230 -18.18 21.43 34.76
N GLY A 231 -18.19 21.62 33.44
CA GLY A 231 -18.94 22.69 32.75
C GLY A 231 -20.46 22.49 32.63
N GLY A 232 -21.02 21.40 33.16
CA GLY A 232 -22.47 21.16 33.19
C GLY A 232 -23.09 20.66 31.87
N ASP A 233 -22.28 20.37 30.84
CA ASP A 233 -22.72 19.92 29.50
C ASP A 233 -22.93 18.39 29.42
N GLU A 234 -23.34 17.77 30.53
CA GLU A 234 -23.40 16.31 30.73
C GLU A 234 -24.30 15.59 29.69
N LYS A 235 -25.40 16.24 29.26
CA LYS A 235 -26.29 15.68 28.23
C LYS A 235 -25.69 15.69 26.84
N LYS A 236 -24.89 16.71 26.51
CA LYS A 236 -24.23 16.84 25.22
C LYS A 236 -23.05 15.87 25.14
N LEU A 237 -22.29 15.74 26.23
CA LEU A 237 -21.23 14.74 26.38
C LEU A 237 -21.76 13.32 26.25
N ARG A 238 -22.84 12.96 26.96
CA ARG A 238 -23.43 11.61 26.86
C ARG A 238 -23.87 11.27 25.43
N ARG A 239 -24.36 12.24 24.67
CA ARG A 239 -24.72 12.05 23.25
C ARG A 239 -23.48 11.88 22.37
N GLN A 240 -22.46 12.72 22.53
CA GLN A 240 -21.22 12.63 21.77
C GLN A 240 -20.41 11.37 22.12
N LEU A 241 -20.36 10.97 23.38
CA LEU A 241 -19.77 9.71 23.85
C LEU A 241 -20.54 8.49 23.32
N ALA A 242 -21.88 8.54 23.27
CA ALA A 242 -22.66 7.47 22.68
C ALA A 242 -22.41 7.33 21.16
N GLN A 243 -22.21 8.46 20.47
CA GLN A 243 -21.95 8.50 19.03
C GLN A 243 -20.54 8.02 18.70
N THR A 244 -19.52 8.55 19.38
CA THR A 244 -18.12 8.09 19.24
C THR A 244 -17.96 6.62 19.64
N ARG A 245 -18.65 6.13 20.67
CA ARG A 245 -18.65 4.68 21.01
C ARG A 245 -19.29 3.83 19.92
N LYS A 246 -20.31 4.32 19.22
CA LYS A 246 -20.91 3.61 18.07
C LYS A 246 -19.95 3.59 16.89
N GLU A 247 -19.32 4.71 16.59
CA GLU A 247 -18.32 4.83 15.51
C GLU A 247 -17.11 3.93 15.80
N LEU A 248 -16.57 3.95 17.02
CA LEU A 248 -15.47 3.07 17.45
C LEU A 248 -15.84 1.58 17.30
N LYS A 249 -17.06 1.18 17.68
CA LYS A 249 -17.53 -0.20 17.49
C LYS A 249 -17.62 -0.57 16.01
N LYS A 250 -18.05 0.36 15.16
CA LYS A 250 -18.13 0.15 13.71
C LYS A 250 -16.72 0.01 13.12
N SER A 251 -15.82 0.94 13.41
CA SER A 251 -14.42 0.88 12.96
C SER A 251 -13.69 -0.35 13.48
N LYS A 252 -13.96 -0.81 14.71
CA LYS A 252 -13.38 -2.05 15.24
C LYS A 252 -13.87 -3.29 14.48
N LYS A 253 -15.13 -3.33 14.05
CA LYS A 253 -15.65 -4.40 13.18
C LYS A 253 -15.00 -4.36 11.80
N GLU A 254 -14.91 -3.19 11.19
CA GLU A 254 -14.26 -3.00 9.89
C GLU A 254 -12.79 -3.44 9.94
N LEU A 255 -12.06 -3.13 11.01
CA LEU A 255 -10.68 -3.60 11.20
C LEU A 255 -10.57 -5.11 11.35
N LEU A 256 -11.54 -5.74 12.03
CA LEU A 256 -11.61 -7.21 12.15
C LEU A 256 -11.84 -7.85 10.78
N GLU A 257 -12.78 -7.33 9.99
CA GLU A 257 -13.05 -7.80 8.63
C GLU A 257 -11.83 -7.61 7.71
N CYS A 258 -11.15 -6.46 7.79
CA CYS A 258 -9.90 -6.23 7.05
C CYS A 258 -8.80 -7.21 7.47
N ARG A 259 -8.68 -7.53 8.76
CA ARG A 259 -7.70 -8.49 9.27
C ARG A 259 -7.99 -9.91 8.80
N GLU A 260 -9.25 -10.31 8.74
CA GLU A 260 -9.66 -11.60 8.16
C GLU A 260 -9.37 -11.67 6.66
N LYS A 261 -9.73 -10.62 5.89
CA LYS A 261 -9.39 -10.54 4.46
C LYS A 261 -7.88 -10.63 4.21
N LEU A 262 -7.06 -9.95 5.01
CA LEU A 262 -5.60 -10.04 4.92
C LEU A 262 -5.08 -11.45 5.24
N LYS A 263 -5.70 -12.14 6.19
CA LYS A 263 -5.34 -13.52 6.51
C LYS A 263 -5.64 -14.45 5.33
N ASN A 264 -6.83 -14.33 4.73
CA ASN A 264 -7.22 -15.11 3.56
C ASN A 264 -6.29 -14.86 2.36
N LEU A 265 -5.98 -13.59 2.06
CA LEU A 265 -5.05 -13.23 0.99
C LEU A 265 -3.65 -13.80 1.21
N ARG A 266 -3.17 -13.85 2.46
CA ARG A 266 -1.87 -14.48 2.79
C ARG A 266 -1.91 -15.99 2.58
N GLU A 267 -3.00 -16.66 2.94
CA GLU A 267 -3.18 -18.10 2.70
C GLU A 267 -3.26 -18.41 1.20
N GLU A 268 -3.96 -17.59 0.41
CA GLU A 268 -4.03 -17.70 -1.05
C GLU A 268 -2.65 -17.50 -1.69
N LEU A 269 -1.90 -16.47 -1.27
CA LEU A 269 -0.54 -16.23 -1.76
C LEU A 269 0.38 -17.42 -1.45
N ARG A 270 0.27 -18.00 -0.25
CA ARG A 270 1.03 -19.19 0.15
C ARG A 270 0.71 -20.39 -0.76
N ARG A 271 -0.57 -20.66 -1.01
CA ARG A 271 -1.01 -21.73 -1.93
C ARG A 271 -0.52 -21.49 -3.36
N SER A 272 -0.57 -20.24 -3.83
CA SER A 272 -0.04 -19.88 -5.15
C SER A 272 1.46 -20.08 -5.25
N GLY A 273 2.21 -19.82 -4.17
CA GLY A 273 3.65 -20.10 -4.09
C GLY A 273 3.95 -21.59 -4.15
N GLU A 274 3.20 -22.41 -3.41
CA GLU A 274 3.34 -23.89 -3.44
C GLU A 274 3.08 -24.44 -4.85
N LEU A 275 2.03 -23.96 -5.53
CA LEU A 275 1.73 -24.36 -6.92
C LEU A 275 2.82 -23.94 -7.91
N LEU A 276 3.43 -22.77 -7.73
CA LEU A 276 4.55 -22.33 -8.56
C LEU A 276 5.78 -23.24 -8.40
N GLU A 277 6.12 -23.63 -7.16
CA GLU A 277 7.21 -24.58 -6.92
C GLU A 277 6.95 -25.96 -7.53
N GLU A 278 5.70 -26.45 -7.49
CA GLU A 278 5.32 -27.71 -8.13
C GLU A 278 5.47 -27.65 -9.66
N LEU A 279 4.98 -26.56 -10.28
CA LEU A 279 5.10 -26.35 -11.71
C LEU A 279 6.55 -26.19 -12.17
N GLU A 280 7.41 -25.55 -11.36
CA GLU A 280 8.84 -25.48 -11.64
C GLU A 280 9.50 -26.86 -11.63
N LYS A 281 9.18 -27.70 -10.63
CA LYS A 281 9.69 -29.09 -10.57
C LYS A 281 9.22 -29.93 -11.76
N GLU A 282 7.96 -29.82 -12.16
CA GLU A 282 7.45 -30.50 -13.37
C GLU A 282 8.14 -29.99 -14.65
N SER A 283 8.39 -28.68 -14.74
CA SER A 283 9.11 -28.06 -15.85
C SER A 283 10.53 -28.62 -15.98
N ASP A 284 11.24 -28.74 -14.87
CA ASP A 284 12.61 -29.26 -14.85
C ASP A 284 12.68 -30.75 -15.19
N LEU A 285 11.73 -31.56 -14.68
CA LEU A 285 11.57 -32.97 -15.09
C LEU A 285 11.34 -33.10 -16.60
N CYS A 286 10.43 -32.31 -17.17
CA CYS A 286 10.18 -32.28 -18.61
C CYS A 286 11.44 -31.87 -19.40
N ARG A 287 12.22 -30.92 -18.90
CA ARG A 287 13.49 -30.50 -19.54
C ARG A 287 14.51 -31.62 -19.54
N GLU A 288 14.66 -32.34 -18.43
CA GLU A 288 15.57 -33.49 -18.34
C GLU A 288 15.16 -34.63 -19.28
N GLU A 289 13.87 -34.96 -19.33
CA GLU A 289 13.34 -35.98 -20.24
C GLU A 289 13.58 -35.61 -21.70
N ARG A 290 13.33 -34.34 -22.06
CA ARG A 290 13.61 -33.81 -23.40
C ARG A 290 15.09 -33.96 -23.75
N GLN A 291 16.01 -33.61 -22.84
CA GLN A 291 17.45 -33.78 -23.07
C GLN A 291 17.85 -35.25 -23.25
N LYS A 292 17.27 -36.17 -22.45
CA LYS A 292 17.52 -37.62 -22.60
C LYS A 292 17.06 -38.14 -23.97
N LEU A 293 15.89 -37.70 -24.43
CA LEU A 293 15.36 -38.09 -25.75
C LEU A 293 16.22 -37.55 -26.90
N LEU A 294 16.67 -36.30 -26.81
CA LEU A 294 17.58 -35.73 -27.81
C LEU A 294 18.90 -36.50 -27.91
N ARG A 295 19.52 -36.86 -26.77
CA ARG A 295 20.74 -37.70 -26.76
C ARG A 295 20.50 -39.09 -27.39
N LYS A 296 19.35 -39.71 -27.13
CA LYS A 296 18.99 -41.01 -27.75
C LYS A 296 18.84 -40.90 -29.27
N LEU A 297 18.26 -39.80 -29.75
CA LEU A 297 18.13 -39.53 -31.19
C LEU A 297 19.50 -39.35 -31.85
N GLU A 298 20.39 -38.56 -31.24
CA GLU A 298 21.76 -38.36 -31.76
C GLU A 298 22.56 -39.67 -31.85
N VAL A 299 22.43 -40.55 -30.83
CA VAL A 299 23.09 -41.86 -30.86
C VAL A 299 22.57 -42.71 -32.02
N LYS A 300 21.24 -42.80 -32.19
CA LYS A 300 20.63 -43.56 -33.29
C LYS A 300 20.99 -43.00 -34.67
N GLU A 301 21.05 -41.68 -34.81
CA GLU A 301 21.45 -41.04 -36.06
C GLU A 301 22.91 -41.39 -36.42
N ASN A 302 23.80 -41.40 -35.44
CA ASN A 302 25.20 -41.81 -35.63
C ASN A 302 25.35 -43.30 -35.95
N GLU A 303 24.54 -44.17 -35.36
CA GLU A 303 24.50 -45.60 -35.69
C GLU A 303 24.05 -45.84 -37.14
N LEU A 304 22.98 -45.16 -37.56
CA LEU A 304 22.48 -45.24 -38.94
C LEU A 304 23.52 -44.74 -39.95
N ARG A 305 24.22 -43.64 -39.65
CA ARG A 305 25.31 -43.13 -40.51
C ARG A 305 26.46 -44.13 -40.65
N LYS A 306 26.82 -44.84 -39.58
CA LYS A 306 27.88 -45.88 -39.63
C LYS A 306 27.45 -47.09 -40.44
N LEU A 307 26.21 -47.54 -40.29
CA LEU A 307 25.65 -48.67 -41.04
C LEU A 307 25.57 -48.36 -42.54
N ALA A 308 25.16 -47.15 -42.91
CA ALA A 308 25.16 -46.70 -44.31
C ALA A 308 26.58 -46.74 -44.92
N ALA A 309 27.58 -46.25 -44.19
CA ALA A 309 28.97 -46.23 -44.66
C ALA A 309 29.60 -47.63 -44.82
N LEU A 310 29.14 -48.63 -44.04
CA LEU A 310 29.57 -50.02 -44.19
C LEU A 310 28.95 -50.68 -45.41
N LEU A 311 27.64 -50.46 -45.61
CA LEU A 311 26.91 -50.99 -46.75
C LEU A 311 27.50 -50.47 -48.07
N ASP A 312 27.86 -49.19 -48.12
CA ASP A 312 28.48 -48.58 -49.30
C ASP A 312 29.83 -49.23 -49.65
N ARG A 313 30.64 -49.64 -48.67
CA ARG A 313 31.96 -50.27 -48.90
C ARG A 313 31.85 -51.67 -49.48
N GLU A 314 30.99 -52.51 -48.91
CA GLU A 314 30.79 -53.90 -49.38
C GLU A 314 30.24 -53.92 -50.82
N LEU A 315 29.37 -52.96 -51.15
CA LEU A 315 28.78 -52.81 -52.48
C LEU A 315 29.83 -52.40 -53.52
N VAL A 316 30.77 -51.52 -53.17
CA VAL A 316 31.93 -51.15 -54.02
C VAL A 316 32.82 -52.35 -54.30
N GLU A 317 33.17 -53.11 -53.27
CA GLU A 317 34.04 -54.27 -53.40
C GLU A 317 33.42 -55.34 -54.30
N PHE A 318 32.12 -55.62 -54.12
CA PHE A 318 31.38 -56.54 -54.97
C PHE A 318 31.32 -56.10 -56.44
N LEU A 319 31.07 -54.81 -56.70
CA LEU A 319 30.98 -54.30 -58.06
C LEU A 319 32.36 -54.26 -58.76
N ASN A 320 33.43 -53.95 -58.03
CA ASN A 320 34.80 -53.98 -58.54
C ASN A 320 35.29 -55.41 -58.84
N LEU A 321 34.78 -56.43 -58.14
CA LEU A 321 35.06 -57.84 -58.46
C LEU A 321 34.38 -58.32 -59.74
N LEU A 322 33.23 -57.73 -60.08
CA LEU A 322 32.43 -58.16 -61.24
C LEU A 322 32.90 -57.57 -62.57
N PHE A 323 33.58 -56.42 -62.55
CA PHE A 323 34.04 -55.71 -63.73
C PHE A 323 35.47 -55.22 -63.53
N GLU A 324 36.37 -55.61 -64.42
CA GLU A 324 37.78 -55.21 -64.39
C GLU A 324 37.98 -53.83 -65.01
N ARG A 325 37.13 -53.43 -65.97
CA ARG A 325 37.27 -52.16 -66.72
C ARG A 325 36.20 -51.11 -66.39
N ILE A 326 35.36 -51.35 -65.39
CA ILE A 326 34.26 -50.45 -65.01
C ILE A 326 34.40 -50.07 -63.54
N ARG A 327 34.35 -48.77 -63.25
CA ARG A 327 34.35 -48.22 -61.89
C ARG A 327 33.07 -47.47 -61.62
N PHE A 328 32.66 -47.38 -60.36
CA PHE A 328 31.46 -46.63 -59.96
C PHE A 328 31.86 -45.44 -59.09
N SER A 329 31.27 -44.28 -59.38
CA SER A 329 31.35 -43.13 -58.48
C SER A 329 30.53 -43.40 -57.20
N PRO A 330 30.86 -42.78 -56.06
CA PRO A 330 30.12 -42.96 -54.81
C PRO A 330 28.62 -42.71 -54.93
N ARG A 331 28.23 -41.77 -55.80
CA ARG A 331 26.83 -41.40 -56.04
C ARG A 331 26.11 -42.40 -56.94
N ALA A 332 26.80 -42.99 -57.92
CA ALA A 332 26.25 -44.04 -58.75
C ALA A 332 25.95 -45.33 -57.96
N LEU A 333 26.65 -45.58 -56.85
CA LEU A 333 26.36 -46.72 -55.98
C LEU A 333 25.02 -46.55 -55.26
N VAL A 334 24.75 -45.34 -54.76
CA VAL A 334 23.46 -45.00 -54.14
C VAL A 334 22.35 -45.15 -55.17
N ASP A 335 22.53 -44.63 -56.38
CA ASP A 335 21.56 -44.80 -57.46
C ASP A 335 21.35 -46.28 -57.82
N PHE A 336 22.42 -47.08 -57.84
CA PHE A 336 22.35 -48.51 -58.09
C PHE A 336 21.56 -49.23 -57.01
N ALA A 337 21.76 -48.89 -55.74
CA ALA A 337 21.03 -49.48 -54.62
C ALA A 337 19.53 -49.13 -54.64
N GLU A 338 19.15 -47.97 -55.16
CA GLU A 338 17.74 -47.52 -55.28
C GLU A 338 16.99 -48.12 -56.49
N LEU A 339 17.71 -48.73 -57.44
CA LEU A 339 17.09 -49.49 -58.52
C LEU A 339 16.39 -50.74 -57.98
N ASP A 340 15.27 -51.12 -58.60
CA ASP A 340 14.65 -52.40 -58.30
C ASP A 340 15.55 -53.57 -58.75
N PRO A 341 15.42 -54.76 -58.14
CA PRO A 341 16.32 -55.90 -58.42
C PRO A 341 16.35 -56.34 -59.89
N GLN A 342 15.26 -56.14 -60.65
CA GLN A 342 15.23 -56.45 -62.08
C GLN A 342 16.05 -55.43 -62.86
N SER A 343 15.85 -54.14 -62.62
CA SER A 343 16.62 -53.05 -63.24
C SER A 343 18.11 -53.14 -62.92
N GLN A 344 18.49 -53.50 -61.68
CA GLN A 344 19.89 -53.76 -61.30
C GLN A 344 20.50 -54.87 -62.15
N LYS A 345 19.79 -56.00 -62.31
CA LYS A 345 20.25 -57.13 -63.13
C LYS A 345 20.40 -56.75 -64.61
N HIS A 346 19.50 -55.91 -65.13
CA HIS A 346 19.59 -55.40 -66.49
C HIS A 346 20.77 -54.45 -66.69
N LEU A 347 21.04 -53.57 -65.72
CA LEU A 347 22.21 -52.69 -65.75
C LEU A 347 23.51 -53.50 -65.71
N LEU A 348 23.62 -54.48 -64.80
CA LEU A 348 24.81 -55.34 -64.72
C LEU A 348 25.05 -56.11 -66.02
N LYS A 349 23.98 -56.61 -66.66
CA LYS A 349 24.08 -57.24 -68.00
C LYS A 349 24.55 -56.26 -69.07
N PHE A 350 24.10 -55.01 -69.03
CA PHE A 350 24.52 -53.97 -69.96
C PHE A 350 26.00 -53.62 -69.77
N LEU A 351 26.44 -53.39 -68.53
CA LEU A 351 27.84 -53.09 -68.21
C LEU A 351 28.77 -54.23 -68.62
N ARG A 352 28.34 -55.49 -68.44
CA ARG A 352 29.12 -56.66 -68.89
C ARG A 352 29.25 -56.77 -70.41
N LYS A 353 28.28 -56.25 -71.17
CA LYS A 353 28.38 -56.13 -72.64
C LYS A 353 29.33 -55.00 -73.02
N LEU A 354 29.26 -53.87 -72.31
CA LEU A 354 30.13 -52.72 -72.53
C LEU A 354 31.61 -53.09 -72.33
N GLU A 355 31.91 -53.85 -71.28
CA GLU A 355 33.27 -54.33 -70.98
C GLU A 355 33.88 -55.21 -72.08
N ARG A 356 33.05 -55.97 -72.81
CA ARG A 356 33.47 -56.91 -73.86
C ARG A 356 33.45 -56.30 -75.27
N ALA A 357 32.93 -55.09 -75.45
CA ALA A 357 32.81 -54.46 -76.76
C ALA A 357 34.08 -53.66 -77.11
N PRO A 358 34.63 -53.80 -78.34
CA PRO A 358 35.69 -52.93 -78.82
C PRO A 358 35.14 -51.53 -79.11
N GLU A 359 35.77 -50.52 -78.51
CA GLU A 359 35.59 -49.09 -78.73
C GLU A 359 34.14 -48.56 -78.85
N GLY A 360 33.43 -48.52 -77.72
CA GLY A 360 32.33 -47.56 -77.52
C GLY A 360 31.04 -47.83 -78.32
N ALA A 361 30.88 -49.02 -78.91
CA ALA A 361 29.59 -49.43 -79.43
C ALA A 361 28.53 -49.28 -78.31
N PHE A 362 27.36 -48.73 -78.65
CA PHE A 362 26.21 -48.49 -77.76
C PHE A 362 26.24 -47.23 -76.85
N LEU A 363 27.24 -46.34 -76.99
CA LEU A 363 27.32 -45.10 -76.21
C LEU A 363 26.98 -43.85 -77.04
N GLU A 364 26.07 -43.01 -76.54
CA GLU A 364 25.77 -41.70 -77.14
C GLU A 364 26.47 -40.58 -76.35
N PRO A 365 27.16 -39.61 -76.98
CA PRO A 365 27.73 -38.48 -76.25
C PRO A 365 26.62 -37.55 -75.71
N LEU A 366 26.82 -37.02 -74.50
CA LEU A 366 25.94 -36.01 -73.91
C LEU A 366 26.37 -34.60 -74.38
N GLU A 367 25.54 -33.95 -75.18
CA GLU A 367 25.82 -32.64 -75.81
C GLU A 367 26.13 -31.52 -74.79
N LEU A 368 25.48 -31.53 -73.62
CA LEU A 368 25.64 -30.53 -72.56
C LEU A 368 27.01 -30.59 -71.85
N ALA A 369 27.70 -31.73 -71.86
CA ALA A 369 28.95 -31.95 -71.13
C ALA A 369 30.21 -31.88 -72.02
N LYS A 370 30.13 -31.16 -73.16
CA LYS A 370 31.24 -31.02 -74.15
C LYS A 370 31.87 -32.36 -74.58
N GLY A 371 31.07 -33.42 -74.68
CA GLY A 371 31.51 -34.73 -75.17
C GLY A 371 32.33 -35.60 -74.20
N LYS A 372 32.45 -35.22 -72.92
CA LYS A 372 33.19 -36.02 -71.91
C LYS A 372 32.36 -37.10 -71.20
N VAL A 373 31.04 -36.94 -71.16
CA VAL A 373 30.10 -37.89 -70.56
C VAL A 373 29.30 -38.57 -71.67
N TYR A 374 29.19 -39.88 -71.60
CA TYR A 374 28.39 -40.74 -72.45
C TYR A 374 27.13 -41.17 -71.73
N LYS A 375 26.02 -41.32 -72.47
CA LYS A 375 24.76 -41.85 -71.96
C LYS A 375 24.42 -43.13 -72.72
N ALA A 376 23.87 -44.10 -72.00
CA ALA A 376 23.35 -45.32 -72.61
C ALA A 376 22.04 -45.74 -71.97
N ARG A 377 21.19 -46.39 -72.77
CA ARG A 377 19.88 -46.88 -72.35
C ARG A 377 19.98 -48.36 -72.00
N PHE A 378 19.42 -48.75 -70.86
CA PHE A 378 19.22 -50.14 -70.49
C PHE A 378 17.75 -50.39 -70.13
N SER A 379 17.34 -51.65 -70.09
CA SER A 379 15.98 -52.05 -69.65
C SER A 379 15.82 -51.77 -68.15
N GLY A 380 15.40 -50.57 -67.80
CA GLY A 380 15.29 -50.08 -66.41
C GLY A 380 15.63 -48.60 -66.26
N GLY A 381 16.27 -47.97 -67.25
CA GLY A 381 16.61 -46.55 -67.18
C GLY A 381 17.76 -46.13 -68.09
N ARG A 382 18.53 -45.14 -67.64
CA ARG A 382 19.71 -44.63 -68.33
C ARG A 382 20.92 -44.61 -67.40
N VAL A 383 22.08 -44.92 -67.95
CA VAL A 383 23.36 -44.84 -67.25
C VAL A 383 24.22 -43.76 -67.90
N TYR A 384 24.90 -42.99 -67.06
CA TYR A 384 25.84 -41.94 -67.48
C TYR A 384 27.25 -42.36 -67.09
N LEU A 385 28.16 -42.28 -68.06
CA LEU A 385 29.49 -42.86 -68.02
C LEU A 385 30.53 -41.84 -68.48
N THR A 386 31.67 -41.75 -67.82
CA THR A 386 32.85 -41.02 -68.27
C THR A 386 33.94 -42.03 -68.64
N ARG A 387 34.79 -41.68 -69.62
CA ARG A 387 35.94 -42.52 -70.00
C ARG A 387 37.22 -41.94 -69.40
N GLU A 388 37.89 -42.72 -68.57
CA GLU A 388 39.16 -42.36 -67.95
C GLU A 388 40.23 -43.38 -68.39
N GLY A 389 40.94 -43.06 -69.48
CA GLY A 389 41.92 -43.97 -70.09
C GLY A 389 41.27 -45.26 -70.61
N GLU A 390 41.64 -46.40 -70.03
CA GLU A 390 41.11 -47.72 -70.36
C GLU A 390 39.84 -48.10 -69.57
N TYR A 391 39.41 -47.27 -68.61
CA TYR A 391 38.26 -47.53 -67.74
C TYR A 391 37.04 -46.69 -68.11
N PHE A 392 35.86 -47.25 -67.87
CA PHE A 392 34.60 -46.50 -67.84
C PHE A 392 34.18 -46.26 -66.39
N VAL A 393 33.89 -45.01 -66.02
CA VAL A 393 33.40 -44.63 -64.70
C VAL A 393 31.92 -44.32 -64.78
N VAL A 394 31.10 -45.02 -63.99
CA VAL A 394 29.66 -44.76 -63.85
C VAL A 394 29.46 -43.57 -62.92
N GLU A 395 29.00 -42.46 -63.48
CA GLU A 395 28.79 -41.20 -62.74
C GLU A 395 27.38 -41.10 -62.16
N GLY A 396 26.42 -41.78 -62.75
CA GLY A 396 25.05 -41.79 -62.24
C GLY A 396 24.12 -42.69 -63.02
N ILE A 397 23.07 -43.14 -62.35
CA ILE A 397 22.04 -44.01 -62.91
C ILE A 397 20.67 -43.37 -62.66
N LEU A 398 19.90 -43.19 -63.74
CA LEU A 398 18.57 -42.61 -63.68
C LEU A 398 17.51 -43.69 -63.87
N LYS A 399 16.58 -43.78 -62.92
CA LYS A 399 15.42 -44.68 -62.96
C LYS A 399 14.30 -44.05 -63.80
N GLY A 400 13.96 -44.66 -64.94
CA GLY A 400 12.88 -44.21 -65.83
C GLY A 400 13.24 -43.12 -66.85
N GLU A 401 12.28 -42.79 -67.74
CA GLU A 401 12.46 -41.86 -68.88
C GLU A 401 11.56 -40.60 -68.80
N ASP A 402 11.23 -40.12 -67.60
CA ASP A 402 10.38 -38.94 -67.45
C ASP A 402 11.18 -37.65 -67.73
N SER A 403 10.68 -36.77 -68.62
CA SER A 403 11.51 -35.68 -69.18
C SER A 403 11.89 -34.61 -68.15
N LYS A 404 11.00 -34.33 -67.17
CA LYS A 404 11.26 -33.37 -66.07
C LYS A 404 12.29 -33.90 -65.06
N ALA A 405 12.27 -35.20 -64.78
CA ALA A 405 13.22 -35.84 -63.86
C ALA A 405 14.62 -35.90 -64.49
N LYS A 406 14.68 -36.17 -65.80
CA LYS A 406 15.91 -36.17 -66.58
C LYS A 406 16.61 -34.81 -66.60
N ASP A 407 15.87 -33.72 -66.82
CA ASP A 407 16.46 -32.39 -66.87
C ASP A 407 16.97 -31.91 -65.50
N ARG A 408 16.27 -32.25 -64.40
CA ARG A 408 16.72 -31.95 -63.03
C ARG A 408 17.95 -32.77 -62.65
N PHE A 409 17.96 -34.07 -62.95
CA PHE A 409 19.09 -34.96 -62.68
C PHE A 409 20.36 -34.55 -63.43
N ILE A 410 20.22 -34.13 -64.70
CA ILE A 410 21.36 -33.65 -65.49
C ILE A 410 21.89 -32.32 -64.92
N ARG A 411 21.00 -31.41 -64.48
CA ARG A 411 21.40 -30.11 -63.92
C ARG A 411 22.09 -30.20 -62.56
N GLU A 412 21.64 -31.07 -61.68
CA GLU A 412 22.24 -31.22 -60.34
C GLU A 412 23.59 -31.95 -60.37
N ARG A 413 23.90 -32.68 -61.45
CA ARG A 413 25.04 -33.61 -61.49
C ARG A 413 26.11 -33.32 -62.54
N PHE A 414 25.79 -32.63 -63.63
CA PHE A 414 26.70 -32.47 -64.76
C PHE A 414 26.82 -31.03 -65.31
N THR A 415 26.07 -30.07 -64.76
CA THR A 415 26.31 -28.62 -64.88
C THR A 415 26.73 -28.07 -63.54
#